data_AF-A0A2S1YMX2-F1
#
_entry.id   AF-A0A2S1YMX2-F1
#
_cell.length_a   1.000
_cell.length_b   1.000
_cell.length_c   1.000
_cell.angle_alpha   90.00
_cell.angle_beta   90.00
_cell.angle_gamma   90.00
#
_symmetry.space_group_name_H-M   'P 1'
#
loop_
_entity.id
_entity.type
_entity.pdbx_description
1 polymer ?
#
loop_
_entity_poly.entity_id
_entity_poly.type
_entity_poly.pdbx_seq_one_letter_code
_entity_poly.pdbx_strand_id
1 'polypeptide(L)'
;MLRKTFLIFSMLLLFCAGFITLGLYLMEIEDHYGDLQEAYFESQNGDLIINKQNQTFGIISKNWRRSNVITKQNDTLDLCDFIRQNKYEILRIEKELALNDLTFEKIIKLKNEKSAKSIINN
;
A
#
# COMPACT_ATOMS: atom_id res chain seq x y z
N MET A 1 -43.15 9.52 -20.15
CA MET A 1 -42.26 8.35 -20.34
C MET A 1 -40.84 8.77 -20.73
N LEU A 2 -40.66 9.65 -21.72
CA LEU A 2 -39.34 10.08 -22.23
C LEU A 2 -38.34 10.56 -21.14
N ARG A 3 -38.78 11.36 -20.16
CA ARG A 3 -37.93 11.81 -19.04
C ARG A 3 -37.39 10.67 -18.17
N LYS A 4 -38.20 9.63 -17.93
CA LYS A 4 -37.79 8.46 -17.12
C LYS A 4 -36.81 7.58 -17.89
N THR A 5 -37.06 7.37 -19.18
CA THR A 5 -36.15 6.62 -20.07
C THR A 5 -34.79 7.31 -20.18
N PHE A 6 -34.78 8.65 -20.33
CA PHE A 6 -33.54 9.42 -20.37
C PHE A 6 -32.74 9.32 -19.05
N LEU A 7 -33.42 9.41 -17.90
CA LEU A 7 -32.78 9.25 -16.59
C LEU A 7 -32.14 7.86 -16.42
N ILE A 8 -32.86 6.80 -16.79
CA ILE A 8 -32.33 5.43 -16.70
C ILE A 8 -31.11 5.26 -17.61
N PHE A 9 -31.19 5.75 -18.85
CA PHE A 9 -30.08 5.66 -19.79
C PHE A 9 -28.86 6.46 -19.31
N SER A 10 -29.06 7.65 -18.76
CA SER A 10 -27.98 8.45 -18.16
C SER A 10 -27.33 7.73 -16.98
N MET A 11 -28.13 7.07 -16.13
CA MET A 11 -27.61 6.33 -14.98
C MET A 11 -26.83 5.08 -15.42
N LEU A 12 -27.31 4.38 -16.45
CA LEU A 12 -26.60 3.26 -17.05
C LEU A 12 -25.26 3.70 -17.65
N LEU A 13 -25.23 4.83 -18.35
CA LEU A 13 -24.01 5.36 -18.96
C LEU A 13 -22.99 5.74 -17.88
N LEU A 14 -23.42 6.39 -16.80
CA LEU A 14 -22.57 6.69 -15.64
C LEU A 14 -22.02 5.42 -14.99
N PHE A 15 -22.84 4.38 -14.86
CA PHE A 15 -22.41 3.09 -14.33
C PHE A 15 -21.33 2.45 -15.22
N CYS A 16 -21.54 2.40 -16.54
CA CYS A 16 -20.56 1.89 -17.49
C CYS A 16 -19.25 2.68 -17.45
N ALA A 17 -19.32 4.01 -17.42
CA ALA A 17 -18.13 4.86 -17.31
C ALA A 17 -17.37 4.62 -16.00
N GLY A 18 -18.08 4.46 -14.89
CA GLY A 18 -17.49 4.11 -13.59
C GLY A 18 -16.80 2.75 -13.62
N PHE A 19 -17.44 1.74 -14.24
CA PHE A 19 -16.88 0.40 -14.36
C PHE A 19 -15.60 0.37 -15.21
N ILE A 20 -15.59 1.08 -16.34
CA ILE A 20 -14.40 1.21 -17.20
C ILE A 20 -13.27 1.90 -16.43
N THR A 21 -13.57 2.99 -15.74
CA THR A 21 -12.57 3.74 -14.94
C THR A 21 -11.97 2.86 -13.84
N LEU A 22 -12.80 2.06 -13.16
CA LEU A 22 -12.34 1.12 -12.14
C LEU A 22 -11.44 0.03 -12.74
N GLY A 23 -11.81 -0.52 -13.90
CA GLY A 23 -11.00 -1.53 -14.59
C GLY A 23 -9.62 -0.99 -14.99
N LEU A 24 -9.57 0.22 -15.56
CA LEU A 24 -8.31 0.87 -15.92
C LEU A 24 -7.44 1.16 -14.68
N TYR A 25 -8.06 1.56 -13.57
CA TYR A 25 -7.36 1.78 -12.31
C TYR A 25 -6.73 0.50 -11.75
N LEU A 26 -7.46 -0.61 -11.78
CA LEU A 26 -6.93 -1.90 -11.33
C LEU A 26 -5.81 -2.42 -12.24
N MET A 27 -5.92 -2.21 -13.54
CA MET A 27 -4.88 -2.57 -14.52
C MET A 27 -3.59 -1.78 -14.28
N GLU A 28 -3.70 -0.48 -14.01
CA GLU A 28 -2.52 0.36 -13.68
C GLU A 28 -1.81 -0.15 -12.40
N ILE A 29 -2.55 -0.63 -11.40
CA ILE A 29 -1.97 -1.22 -10.19
C ILE A 29 -1.27 -2.54 -10.51
N GLU A 30 -1.90 -3.42 -11.27
CA GLU A 30 -1.31 -4.71 -11.66
C GLU A 30 -0.01 -4.51 -12.45
N ASP A 31 -0.02 -3.61 -13.44
CA ASP A 31 1.15 -3.26 -14.25
C ASP A 31 2.31 -2.71 -13.41
N HIS A 32 2.00 -1.96 -12.35
CA HIS A 32 3.03 -1.40 -11.48
C HIS A 32 3.55 -2.36 -10.44
N TYR A 33 2.66 -3.07 -9.75
CA TYR A 33 3.02 -3.80 -8.53
C TYR A 33 3.13 -5.30 -8.75
N GLY A 34 2.42 -5.89 -9.72
CA GLY A 34 2.44 -7.34 -9.98
C GLY A 34 2.32 -8.15 -8.68
N ASP A 35 3.37 -8.89 -8.33
CA ASP A 35 3.47 -9.70 -7.09
C ASP A 35 3.34 -8.89 -5.78
N LEU A 36 3.54 -7.57 -5.83
CA LEU A 36 3.39 -6.64 -4.71
C LEU A 36 1.98 -6.04 -4.62
N GLN A 37 1.02 -6.48 -5.44
CA GLN A 37 -0.35 -5.98 -5.42
C GLN A 37 -1.02 -6.16 -4.05
N GLU A 38 -0.74 -7.26 -3.34
CA GLU A 38 -1.22 -7.48 -1.97
C GLU A 38 -0.68 -6.41 -1.01
N ALA A 39 0.62 -6.11 -1.07
CA ALA A 39 1.22 -5.00 -0.33
C ALA A 39 0.57 -3.67 -0.70
N TYR A 40 0.24 -3.43 -1.97
CA TYR A 40 -0.46 -2.22 -2.38
C TYR A 40 -1.85 -2.14 -1.76
N PHE A 41 -2.66 -3.20 -1.70
CA PHE A 41 -4.04 -3.11 -1.20
C PHE A 41 -4.17 -3.16 0.31
N GLU A 42 -3.43 -4.04 1.00
CA GLU A 42 -3.60 -4.30 2.44
C GLU A 42 -2.89 -3.28 3.33
N SER A 43 -1.84 -2.65 2.82
CA SER A 43 -1.10 -1.63 3.57
C SER A 43 -1.83 -0.30 3.65
N GLN A 44 -1.54 0.43 4.71
CA GLN A 44 -2.06 1.77 4.99
C GLN A 44 -0.91 2.76 5.21
N ASN A 45 -1.24 4.05 5.09
CA ASN A 45 -0.29 5.12 5.43
C ASN A 45 0.13 4.98 6.89
N GLY A 46 1.44 4.99 7.14
CA GLY A 46 2.00 4.79 8.48
C GLY A 46 2.37 3.35 8.80
N ASP A 47 1.98 2.35 8.00
CA ASP A 47 2.45 0.99 8.18
C ASP A 47 3.96 0.91 7.93
N LEU A 48 4.64 0.06 8.70
CA LEU A 48 6.07 -0.16 8.58
C LEU A 48 6.32 -1.32 7.62
N ILE A 49 7.14 -1.09 6.59
CA ILE A 49 7.61 -2.14 5.70
C ILE A 49 9.06 -2.50 6.00
N ILE A 50 9.37 -3.79 6.01
CA ILE A 50 10.69 -4.35 6.26
C ILE A 50 11.09 -5.15 5.02
N ASN A 51 12.21 -4.77 4.40
CA ASN A 51 12.87 -5.57 3.39
C ASN A 51 13.77 -6.60 4.09
N LYS A 52 13.39 -7.88 4.03
CA LYS A 52 14.12 -8.95 4.73
C LYS A 52 15.47 -9.28 4.10
N GLN A 53 15.75 -8.80 2.89
CA GLN A 53 16.95 -9.15 2.14
C GLN A 53 18.17 -8.38 2.61
N ASN A 54 17.96 -7.09 2.88
CA ASN A 54 19.00 -6.15 3.26
C ASN A 54 18.73 -5.54 4.66
N GLN A 55 17.70 -6.02 5.36
CA GLN A 55 17.28 -5.54 6.69
C GLN A 55 16.97 -4.03 6.73
N THR A 56 16.63 -3.44 5.58
CA THR A 56 16.16 -2.06 5.52
C THR A 56 14.67 -2.00 5.83
N PHE A 57 14.21 -0.84 6.30
CA PHE A 57 12.81 -0.61 6.59
C PHE A 57 12.42 0.83 6.28
N GLY A 58 11.12 1.07 6.16
CA GLY A 58 10.57 2.40 5.91
C GLY A 58 9.09 2.45 6.25
N ILE A 59 8.50 3.64 6.18
CA ILE A 59 7.06 3.83 6.37
C ILE A 59 6.37 3.91 5.02
N ILE A 60 5.28 3.17 4.89
CA ILE A 60 4.40 3.21 3.72
C ILE A 60 3.66 4.54 3.69
N SER A 61 3.70 5.19 2.53
CA SER A 61 2.99 6.43 2.24
C SER A 61 2.36 6.32 0.85
N LYS A 62 1.04 6.20 0.84
CA LYS A 62 0.21 5.95 -0.35
C LYS A 62 -0.56 7.18 -0.74
N ASN A 63 -0.70 7.34 -2.04
CA ASN A 63 -1.76 8.12 -2.65
C ASN A 63 -2.68 7.19 -3.44
N TRP A 64 -3.67 7.76 -4.12
CA TRP A 64 -4.66 6.99 -4.84
C TRP A 64 -4.12 6.20 -6.05
N ARG A 65 -2.92 6.48 -6.56
CA ARG A 65 -2.27 5.74 -7.67
C ARG A 65 -1.01 4.97 -7.27
N ARG A 66 -0.32 5.42 -6.21
CA ARG A 66 1.04 4.99 -5.87
C ARG A 66 1.17 4.62 -4.41
N SER A 67 1.98 3.59 -4.14
CA SER A 67 2.47 3.26 -2.82
C SER A 67 3.96 3.57 -2.76
N ASN A 68 4.34 4.53 -1.93
CA ASN A 68 5.73 4.89 -1.69
C ASN A 68 6.19 4.39 -0.32
N VAL A 69 7.50 4.37 -0.14
CA VAL A 69 8.18 4.06 1.11
C VAL A 69 9.09 5.22 1.46
N ILE A 70 8.86 5.81 2.63
CA ILE A 70 9.72 6.81 3.24
C ILE A 70 10.80 6.08 4.03
N THR A 71 12.05 6.20 3.60
CA THR A 71 13.19 5.55 4.25
C THR A 71 13.65 6.35 5.47
N LYS A 72 14.53 5.74 6.29
CA LYS A 72 15.15 6.43 7.43
C LYS A 72 15.99 7.65 7.02
N GLN A 73 16.52 7.65 5.80
CA GLN A 73 17.28 8.76 5.22
C GLN A 73 16.37 9.91 4.74
N ASN A 74 15.04 9.78 4.93
CA ASN A 74 14.02 10.70 4.43
C ASN A 74 13.94 10.73 2.89
N ASP A 75 14.40 9.68 2.23
CA ASP A 75 14.17 9.46 0.80
C ASP A 75 12.78 8.86 0.60
N THR A 76 12.14 9.21 -0.52
CA THR A 76 10.87 8.60 -0.94
C THR A 76 11.13 7.70 -2.15
N LEU A 77 10.89 6.41 -1.99
CA LEU A 77 11.02 5.41 -3.05
C LEU A 77 9.66 4.83 -3.39
N ASP A 78 9.42 4.41 -4.64
CA ASP A 78 8.26 3.60 -4.96
C ASP A 78 8.40 2.23 -4.25
N LEU A 79 7.27 1.64 -3.84
CA LEU A 79 7.24 0.31 -3.20
C LEU A 79 7.98 -0.75 -4.03
N CYS A 80 7.85 -0.71 -5.35
CA CYS A 80 8.53 -1.65 -6.25
C CYS A 80 10.04 -1.45 -6.28
N ASP A 81 10.51 -0.22 -6.14
CA ASP A 81 11.94 0.08 -6.07
C ASP A 81 12.53 -0.34 -4.72
N PHE A 82 11.75 -0.19 -3.64
CA PHE A 82 12.14 -0.57 -2.30
C PHE A 82 12.20 -2.10 -2.11
N ILE A 83 11.23 -2.83 -2.67
CA ILE A 83 11.12 -4.30 -2.58
C ILE A 83 11.41 -4.93 -3.95
N ARG A 84 12.69 -5.22 -4.22
CA ARG A 84 13.11 -5.83 -5.49
C ARG A 84 12.80 -7.33 -5.61
N GLN A 85 12.50 -7.99 -4.50
CA GLN A 85 12.13 -9.39 -4.47
C GLN A 85 11.04 -9.56 -3.40
N ASN A 86 10.15 -10.54 -3.59
CA ASN A 86 9.01 -10.82 -2.72
C ASN A 86 9.44 -11.44 -1.36
N LYS A 87 10.29 -10.72 -0.61
CA LYS A 87 10.78 -11.07 0.72
C LYS A 87 10.67 -9.84 1.62
N TYR A 88 9.48 -9.62 2.14
CA TYR A 88 9.17 -8.45 2.94
C TYR A 88 8.14 -8.77 4.03
N GLU A 89 8.07 -7.89 5.02
CA GLU A 89 7.04 -7.95 6.05
C GLU A 89 6.45 -6.55 6.23
N ILE A 90 5.12 -6.47 6.34
CA ILE A 90 4.42 -5.22 6.64
C ILE A 90 3.82 -5.34 8.03
N LEU A 91 4.18 -4.39 8.88
CA LEU A 91 3.73 -4.31 10.26
C LEU A 91 2.85 -3.08 10.46
N ARG A 92 1.69 -3.29 11.07
CA ARG A 92 0.81 -2.22 11.55
C ARG A 92 1.07 -1.96 13.02
N ILE A 93 1.32 -0.70 13.36
CA ILE A 93 1.62 -0.28 14.73
C ILE A 93 0.53 0.70 15.16
N GLU A 94 -0.09 0.44 16.31
CA GLU A 94 -1.22 1.25 16.80
C GLU A 94 -0.81 2.65 17.27
N LYS A 95 0.48 2.86 17.53
CA LYS A 95 1.04 4.16 17.93
C LYS A 95 1.90 4.73 16.84
N GLU A 96 1.72 6.02 16.58
CA GLU A 96 2.58 6.81 15.70
C GLU A 96 4.03 6.73 16.21
N LEU A 97 4.92 6.15 15.40
CA LEU A 97 6.34 6.05 15.71
C LEU A 97 7.11 6.96 14.77
N ALA A 98 7.97 7.80 15.32
CA ALA A 98 8.93 8.54 14.53
C ALA A 98 9.96 7.57 13.91
N LEU A 99 10.08 7.58 12.59
CA LEU A 99 11.06 6.78 11.82
C LEU A 99 12.49 6.93 12.35
N ASN A 100 12.85 8.14 12.79
CA ASN A 100 14.18 8.46 13.29
C ASN A 100 14.53 7.66 14.56
N ASP A 101 13.53 7.34 15.38
CA ASP A 101 13.67 6.61 16.64
C ASP A 101 13.56 5.09 16.48
N LEU A 102 13.38 4.62 15.24
CA LEU A 102 13.30 3.20 14.92
C LEU A 102 14.68 2.64 14.54
N THR A 103 14.96 1.48 15.09
CA THR A 103 16.05 0.59 14.73
C THR A 103 15.47 -0.80 14.46
N PHE A 104 16.18 -1.61 13.69
CA PHE A 104 15.74 -2.97 13.39
C PHE A 104 15.49 -3.78 14.67
N GLU A 105 16.37 -3.67 15.67
CA GLU A 105 16.21 -4.32 16.98
C GLU A 105 14.91 -3.89 17.69
N LYS A 106 14.58 -2.60 17.66
CA LYS A 106 13.34 -2.07 18.26
C LYS A 106 12.11 -2.59 17.54
N ILE A 107 12.17 -2.75 16.22
CA ILE A 107 11.10 -3.34 15.41
C ILE A 107 10.86 -4.81 15.80
N ILE A 108 11.93 -5.60 15.93
CA ILE A 108 11.85 -6.99 16.39
C ILE A 108 11.27 -7.07 17.81
N LYS A 109 11.67 -6.15 18.70
CA LYS A 109 11.12 -6.06 20.05
C LYS A 109 9.61 -5.76 20.04
N LEU A 110 9.16 -4.78 19.24
CA LEU A 110 7.74 -4.42 19.09
C LEU A 110 6.91 -5.60 18.58
N LYS A 111 7.47 -6.40 17.68
CA LYS A 111 6.84 -7.64 17.19
C LYS A 111 6.71 -8.68 18.30
N ASN A 112 7.76 -8.92 19.07
CA ASN A 112 7.74 -9.89 20.18
C ASN A 112 6.78 -9.48 21.30
N GLU A 113 6.65 -8.18 21.57
CA GLU A 113 5.74 -7.62 22.57
C GLU A 113 4.29 -7.51 22.07
N LYS A 114 3.98 -8.01 20.86
CA LYS A 114 2.66 -7.91 20.19
C LYS A 114 2.14 -6.47 20.06
N SER A 115 3.04 -5.48 20.12
CA SER A 115 2.71 -4.07 19.91
C SER A 115 2.67 -3.69 18.43
N ALA A 116 3.17 -4.59 17.56
CA ALA A 116 3.08 -4.51 16.12
C ALA A 116 2.38 -5.76 15.57
N LYS A 117 1.37 -5.58 14.73
CA LYS A 117 0.65 -6.67 14.06
C LYS A 117 1.24 -6.89 12.66
N SER A 118 1.66 -8.11 12.36
CA SER A 118 2.02 -8.49 10.99
C SER A 118 0.76 -8.51 10.12
N ILE A 119 0.76 -7.73 9.05
CA ILE A 119 -0.31 -7.68 8.06
C ILE A 119 0.03 -8.61 6.89
N ILE A 120 1.26 -8.49 6.38
CA ILE A 120 1.78 -9.33 5.30
C ILE A 120 3.14 -9.86 5.73
N ASN A 121 3.41 -11.12 5.38
CA ASN A 121 4.67 -11.79 5.68
C ASN A 121 5.05 -12.73 4.52
N ASN A 122 5.85 -12.23 3.57
CA ASN A 122 6.38 -12.97 2.42
C ASN A 122 7.89 -13.19 2.54
#